data_AF-A0A7W1UCI9-F1
#
_entry.id   AF-A0A7W1UCI9-F1
#
_cell.length_a   1.000
_cell.length_b   1.000
_cell.length_c   1.000
_cell.angle_alpha   90.00
_cell.angle_beta   90.00
_cell.angle_gamma   90.00
#
_symmetry.space_group_name_H-M   'P 1'
#
loop_
_entity.id
_entity.type
_entity.pdbx_description
1 polymer ?
#
loop_
_entity_poly.entity_id
_entity_poly.type
_entity_poly.pdbx_seq_one_letter_code
_entity_poly.pdbx_strand_id
1 'polypeptide(L)'
;MLDILEPTLPYSSSKAQYENCRLLYLVGQLQPGGLERQLCYLLQGMNRESYQPVVVVWNFCKNDVYANELRRLGVPIYSFSEGSTRGAKLKALRTLLRRLNPEVLHSYTFFTNFAAQWAARGTRT
;
A
#
# COMPACT_ATOMS: atom_id res chain seq x y z
N MET A 1 31.17 -10.60 25.10
CA MET A 1 30.03 -9.87 25.68
C MET A 1 29.88 -8.61 24.83
N LEU A 2 28.96 -8.63 23.86
CA LEU A 2 28.77 -7.54 22.90
C LEU A 2 27.62 -6.67 23.41
N ASP A 3 27.95 -5.46 23.82
CA ASP A 3 26.98 -4.45 24.22
C ASP A 3 26.11 -4.08 23.01
N ILE A 4 24.82 -4.40 23.12
CA ILE A 4 23.81 -3.90 22.21
C ILE A 4 23.68 -2.41 22.54
N LEU A 5 24.15 -1.56 21.63
CA LEU A 5 23.80 -0.13 21.63
C LEU A 5 22.28 -0.04 21.44
N GLU A 6 21.56 0.18 22.54
CA GLU A 6 20.17 0.65 22.48
C GLU A 6 20.17 1.98 21.70
N PRO A 7 19.33 2.14 20.66
CA PRO A 7 19.18 3.44 20.04
C PRO A 7 18.46 4.38 21.01
N THR A 8 19.24 5.22 21.69
CA THR A 8 18.77 6.41 22.40
C THR A 8 18.35 7.46 21.38
N LEU A 9 17.07 7.49 21.05
CA LEU A 9 16.42 8.73 20.64
C LEU A 9 15.09 8.85 21.40
N PRO A 10 14.84 9.95 22.13
CA PRO A 10 13.51 10.21 22.64
C PRO A 10 12.61 10.43 21.43
N TYR A 11 11.75 9.45 21.13
CA TYR A 11 10.64 9.64 20.20
C TYR A 11 9.71 10.68 20.83
N SER A 12 10.02 11.94 20.54
CA SER A 12 9.31 13.12 21.01
C SER A 12 7.83 12.92 20.71
N SER A 13 7.05 12.88 21.78
CA SER A 13 5.62 12.70 21.77
C SER A 13 4.94 13.94 21.19
N SER A 14 5.03 14.15 19.88
CA SER A 14 4.01 14.91 19.15
C SER A 14 2.95 13.92 18.69
N LYS A 15 2.11 13.45 19.63
CA LYS A 15 0.93 12.64 19.34
C LYS A 15 -0.04 13.29 18.33
N ALA A 16 0.19 14.55 17.95
CA ALA A 16 -0.68 15.34 17.10
C ALA A 16 -0.32 15.37 15.60
N GLN A 17 0.73 14.68 15.10
CA GLN A 17 1.22 14.95 13.74
C GLN A 17 0.71 14.03 12.62
N TYR A 18 0.13 12.86 12.92
CA TYR A 18 -0.35 11.95 11.88
C TYR A 18 -1.68 11.29 12.27
N GLU A 19 -2.68 12.09 12.61
CA GLU A 19 -4.05 11.61 12.70
C GLU A 19 -4.56 11.28 11.29
N ASN A 20 -4.86 10.00 11.03
CA ASN A 20 -5.41 9.50 9.76
C ASN A 20 -4.49 9.58 8.54
N CYS A 21 -3.21 9.21 8.68
CA CYS A 21 -2.29 9.14 7.55
C CYS A 21 -2.79 8.13 6.50
N ARG A 22 -3.02 8.61 5.27
CA ARG A 22 -3.58 7.80 4.17
C ARG A 22 -2.46 7.12 3.39
N LEU A 23 -2.40 5.80 3.46
CA LEU A 23 -1.37 4.99 2.81
C LEU A 23 -1.97 4.22 1.64
N LEU A 24 -1.33 4.28 0.48
CA LEU A 24 -1.69 3.44 -0.65
C LEU A 24 -0.57 2.45 -0.96
N TYR A 25 -0.87 1.16 -0.81
CA TYR A 25 0.01 0.06 -1.18
C TYR A 25 -0.32 -0.41 -2.59
N LEU A 26 0.63 -0.27 -3.52
CA LEU A 26 0.51 -0.81 -4.87
C LEU A 26 1.22 -2.16 -4.94
N VAL A 27 0.47 -3.22 -5.20
CA VAL A 27 0.99 -4.59 -5.28
C VAL A 27 0.77 -5.18 -6.66
N GLY A 28 1.69 -6.04 -7.08
CA GLY A 28 1.59 -6.71 -8.38
C GLY A 28 0.37 -7.62 -8.48
N GLN A 29 0.22 -8.51 -7.50
CA GLN A 29 -0.81 -9.54 -7.41
C GLN A 29 -0.95 -9.97 -5.93
N LEU A 30 -1.93 -10.82 -5.62
CA LEU A 30 -2.18 -11.32 -4.27
C LEU A 30 -2.16 -12.86 -4.22
N GLN A 31 -1.22 -13.46 -4.94
CA GLN A 31 -1.00 -14.90 -5.01
C GLN A 31 -0.18 -15.42 -3.81
N PRO A 32 -0.11 -16.74 -3.58
CA PRO A 32 0.72 -17.32 -2.53
C PRO A 32 2.21 -16.99 -2.74
N GLY A 33 2.71 -16.02 -1.97
CA GLY A 33 4.12 -15.64 -1.94
C GLY A 33 4.49 -15.01 -0.60
N GLY A 34 5.80 -14.89 -0.35
CA GLY A 34 6.33 -14.35 0.91
C GLY A 34 6.04 -12.85 1.08
N LEU A 35 6.04 -12.11 -0.04
CA LEU A 35 5.79 -10.68 -0.08
C LEU A 35 4.33 -10.37 0.28
N GLU A 36 3.38 -11.10 -0.31
CA GLU A 36 1.95 -10.95 -0.06
C GLU A 36 1.61 -11.30 1.39
N ARG A 37 2.26 -12.32 1.95
CA ARG A 37 2.16 -12.68 3.36
C ARG A 37 2.69 -11.58 4.28
N GLN A 38 3.84 -10.99 3.95
CA GLN A 38 4.40 -9.87 4.70
C GLN A 38 3.49 -8.63 4.65
N LEU A 39 2.85 -8.36 3.51
CA LEU A 39 1.86 -7.30 3.41
C LEU A 39 0.68 -7.54 4.36
N CYS A 40 0.17 -8.77 4.42
CA CYS A 40 -0.93 -9.11 5.32
C CYS A 40 -0.54 -8.87 6.79
N TYR A 41 0.65 -9.31 7.20
CA TYR A 41 1.15 -9.07 8.56
C TYR A 41 1.34 -7.59 8.88
N LEU A 42 1.89 -6.82 7.94
CA LEU A 42 2.02 -5.37 8.07
C LEU A 42 0.65 -4.73 8.29
N LEU A 43 -0.32 -5.06 7.45
CA LEU A 43 -1.66 -4.48 7.51
C LEU A 43 -2.46 -4.97 8.72
N GLN A 44 -2.18 -6.17 9.24
CA GLN A 44 -2.80 -6.70 10.45
C GLN A 44 -2.28 -6.01 11.72
N GLY A 45 -0.98 -5.72 11.78
CA GLY A 45 -0.35 -5.05 12.93
C GLY A 45 -0.47 -3.52 12.93
N MET A 46 -1.04 -2.93 11.89
CA MET A 46 -1.12 -1.48 11.73
C MET A 46 -2.22 -0.86 12.59
N ASN A 47 -1.88 0.20 13.34
CA ASN A 47 -2.88 0.99 14.07
C ASN A 47 -3.81 1.73 13.08
N ARG A 48 -5.07 1.29 13.03
CA ARG A 48 -6.11 1.82 12.13
C ARG A 48 -6.67 3.19 12.53
N GLU A 49 -6.37 3.67 13.74
CA GLU A 49 -6.75 5.03 14.15
C GLU A 49 -5.78 6.06 13.56
N SER A 50 -4.49 5.74 13.52
CA SER A 50 -3.45 6.62 12.99
C SER A 50 -3.21 6.44 11.49
N TYR A 51 -3.43 5.23 10.94
CA TYR A 51 -3.13 4.92 9.55
C TYR A 51 -4.32 4.30 8.83
N GLN A 52 -4.65 4.84 7.66
CA GLN A 52 -5.74 4.41 6.79
C GLN A 52 -5.17 3.79 5.51
N PRO A 53 -4.82 2.48 5.51
CA PRO A 53 -4.26 1.84 4.35
C PRO A 53 -5.32 1.47 3.32
N VAL A 54 -4.93 1.57 2.06
CA VAL A 54 -5.65 1.08 0.89
C VAL A 54 -4.69 0.23 0.07
N VAL A 55 -5.18 -0.87 -0.48
CA VAL A 55 -4.40 -1.74 -1.37
C VAL A 55 -4.91 -1.61 -2.80
N VAL A 56 -4.00 -1.44 -3.75
CA VAL A 56 -4.28 -1.48 -5.19
C VAL A 56 -3.53 -2.64 -5.81
N VAL A 57 -4.26 -3.54 -6.47
CA VAL A 57 -3.71 -4.74 -7.10
C VAL A 57 -3.59 -4.52 -8.60
N TRP A 58 -2.36 -4.55 -9.12
CA TRP A 58 -2.04 -4.25 -10.51
C TRP A 58 -2.59 -5.31 -11.48
N ASN A 59 -2.43 -6.58 -11.14
CA ASN A 59 -2.92 -7.75 -11.89
C ASN A 59 -3.78 -8.62 -10.99
N PHE A 60 -4.96 -8.11 -10.64
CA PHE A 60 -5.90 -8.85 -9.81
C PHE A 60 -6.39 -10.13 -10.52
N CYS A 61 -6.42 -11.23 -9.79
CA CYS A 61 -6.95 -12.51 -10.24
C CYS A 61 -8.04 -13.00 -9.27
N LYS A 62 -9.07 -13.70 -9.78
CA LYS A 62 -10.12 -14.30 -8.94
C LYS A 62 -9.58 -15.31 -7.93
N ASN A 63 -8.43 -15.92 -8.22
CA ASN A 63 -7.77 -16.91 -7.37
C ASN A 63 -6.73 -16.29 -6.42
N ASP A 64 -6.73 -14.96 -6.26
CA ASP A 64 -5.85 -14.26 -5.31
C ASP A 64 -6.21 -14.63 -3.87
N VAL A 65 -5.43 -15.53 -3.27
CA VAL A 65 -5.68 -16.14 -1.96
C VAL A 65 -5.72 -15.10 -0.85
N TYR A 66 -4.82 -14.11 -0.89
CA TYR A 66 -4.73 -13.08 0.15
C TYR A 66 -5.78 -11.97 0.01
N ALA A 67 -6.53 -11.90 -1.10
CA ALA A 67 -7.58 -10.89 -1.28
C ALA A 67 -8.68 -11.03 -0.21
N ASN A 68 -9.04 -12.26 0.15
CA ASN A 68 -10.05 -12.51 1.19
C ASN A 68 -9.54 -12.15 2.58
N GLU A 69 -8.27 -12.41 2.87
CA GLU A 69 -7.64 -12.05 4.14
C GLU A 69 -7.61 -10.54 4.33
N LEU A 70 -7.16 -9.80 3.31
CA LEU A 70 -7.16 -8.34 3.33
C LEU A 70 -8.56 -7.73 3.49
N ARG A 71 -9.59 -8.33 2.87
CA ARG A 71 -10.99 -7.93 3.07
C ARG A 71 -11.47 -8.18 4.50
N ARG A 72 -11.08 -9.31 5.11
CA ARG A 72 -11.40 -9.62 6.52
C ARG A 72 -10.75 -8.64 7.49
N LEU A 73 -9.57 -8.11 7.14
CA LEU A 73 -8.90 -7.04 7.89
C LEU A 73 -9.53 -5.64 7.69
N GLY A 74 -10.64 -5.56 6.94
CA GLY A 74 -11.34 -4.30 6.64
C GLY A 74 -10.58 -3.36 5.72
N VAL A 75 -9.55 -3.84 5.01
CA VAL A 75 -8.74 -3.00 4.12
C VAL A 75 -9.43 -2.85 2.77
N PRO A 76 -9.65 -1.62 2.27
CA PRO A 76 -10.16 -1.41 0.92
C PRO A 76 -9.18 -1.93 -0.14
N ILE A 77 -9.69 -2.73 -1.07
CA ILE A 77 -8.92 -3.27 -2.19
C ILE A 77 -9.49 -2.73 -3.50
N TYR A 78 -8.63 -2.10 -4.31
CA TYR A 78 -8.96 -1.70 -5.67
C TYR A 78 -8.19 -2.56 -6.67
N SER A 79 -8.83 -2.84 -7.80
CA SER A 79 -8.24 -3.57 -8.92
C SER A 79 -8.58 -2.86 -10.23
N PHE A 80 -7.81 -3.17 -11.28
CA PHE A 80 -8.08 -2.69 -12.63
C PHE A 80 -8.93 -3.70 -13.38
N SER A 81 -9.76 -3.24 -14.32
CA SER A 81 -10.60 -4.13 -15.14
C SER A 81 -9.74 -5.17 -15.87
N GLU A 82 -10.22 -6.41 -15.89
CA GLU A 82 -9.62 -7.49 -16.69
C GLU A 82 -9.48 -7.03 -18.16
N GLY A 83 -8.34 -7.32 -18.79
CA GLY A 83 -8.05 -6.90 -20.16
C GLY A 83 -7.61 -5.44 -20.34
N SER A 84 -7.51 -4.63 -19.27
CA SER A 84 -7.00 -3.26 -19.37
C SER A 84 -5.57 -3.20 -19.90
N THR A 85 -5.34 -2.36 -20.91
CA THR A 85 -3.99 -2.09 -21.42
C THR A 85 -3.11 -1.42 -20.35
N ARG A 86 -1.78 -1.52 -20.49
CA ARG A 86 -0.82 -0.91 -19.54
C ARG A 86 -1.05 0.59 -19.37
N GLY A 87 -1.33 1.31 -20.47
CA GLY A 87 -1.63 2.74 -20.44
C GLY A 87 -2.94 3.06 -19.73
N ALA A 88 -3.98 2.24 -19.92
CA ALA A 88 -5.25 2.39 -19.20
C ALA A 88 -5.07 2.19 -17.69
N LYS A 89 -4.29 1.18 -17.27
CA LYS A 89 -3.96 0.95 -15.85
C LYS A 89 -3.23 2.13 -15.23
N LEU A 90 -2.24 2.70 -15.94
CA LEU A 90 -1.52 3.90 -15.48
C LEU A 90 -2.47 5.10 -15.29
N LYS A 91 -3.33 5.40 -16.28
CA LYS A 91 -4.31 6.48 -16.18
C LYS A 91 -5.31 6.25 -15.03
N ALA A 92 -5.76 5.00 -14.86
CA ALA A 92 -6.66 4.62 -13.78
C ALA A 92 -5.98 4.77 -12.41
N LEU A 93 -4.73 4.33 -12.27
CA LEU A 93 -3.95 4.50 -11.03
C LEU A 93 -3.81 5.97 -10.68
N ARG A 94 -3.44 6.82 -11.64
CA ARG A 94 -3.33 8.28 -11.43
C ARG A 94 -4.66 8.91 -11.03
N THR A 95 -5.76 8.47 -11.64
CA THR A 95 -7.11 8.94 -11.29
C THR A 95 -7.46 8.53 -9.86
N LEU A 96 -7.12 7.30 -9.48
CA LEU A 96 -7.33 6.77 -8.13
C LEU A 96 -6.50 7.53 -7.08
N LEU A 97 -5.22 7.81 -7.37
CA LEU A 97 -4.36 8.63 -6.49
C LEU A 97 -4.95 10.02 -6.27
N ARG A 98 -5.42 10.69 -7.32
CA ARG A 98 -6.07 12.01 -7.17
C ARG A 98 -7.36 11.95 -6.36
N ARG A 99 -8.12 10.87 -6.48
CA ARG A 99 -9.38 10.69 -5.75
C ARG A 99 -9.15 10.37 -4.27
N LEU A 100 -8.23 9.46 -3.97
CA LEU A 100 -7.94 9.03 -2.61
C LEU A 100 -7.00 10.00 -1.87
N ASN A 101 -6.23 10.78 -2.63
CA ASN A 101 -5.24 11.73 -2.14
C ASN A 101 -4.38 11.13 -1.01
N PRO A 102 -3.73 9.97 -1.23
CA PRO A 102 -2.88 9.37 -0.22
C PRO A 102 -1.71 10.30 0.09
N GLU A 103 -1.19 10.20 1.31
CA GLU A 103 0.04 10.89 1.72
C GLU A 103 1.28 10.08 1.36
N VAL A 104 1.13 8.76 1.24
CA VAL A 104 2.23 7.88 0.83
C VAL A 104 1.73 6.88 -0.19
N LEU A 105 2.37 6.85 -1.35
CA LEU A 105 2.26 5.76 -2.31
C LEU A 105 3.47 4.83 -2.13
N HIS A 106 3.20 3.62 -1.67
CA HIS A 106 4.23 2.61 -1.48
C HIS A 106 4.06 1.47 -2.49
N SER A 107 5.01 1.34 -3.40
CA SER A 107 5.08 0.19 -4.30
C SER A 107 5.67 -0.99 -3.56
N TYR A 108 4.88 -2.03 -3.39
CA TYR A 108 5.28 -3.25 -2.67
C TYR A 108 5.92 -4.28 -3.60
N THR A 109 5.88 -4.09 -4.92
CA THR A 109 6.47 -5.01 -5.90
C THR A 109 7.42 -4.26 -6.84
N PHE A 110 8.56 -4.86 -7.18
CA PHE A 110 9.59 -4.17 -7.96
C PHE A 110 9.10 -3.60 -9.31
N PHE A 111 8.37 -4.40 -10.10
CA PHE A 111 7.92 -3.96 -11.42
C PHE A 111 6.80 -2.90 -11.36
N THR A 112 6.14 -2.72 -10.21
CA THR A 112 5.17 -1.65 -10.01
C THR A 112 5.81 -0.31 -9.64
N ASN A 113 7.12 -0.27 -9.37
CA ASN A 113 7.83 0.96 -9.01
C ASN A 113 7.72 2.03 -10.11
N PHE A 114 7.87 1.63 -11.37
CA PHE A 114 7.71 2.55 -12.49
C PHE A 114 6.28 3.13 -12.56
N ALA A 115 5.27 2.27 -12.38
CA ALA A 115 3.87 2.69 -12.40
C ALA A 115 3.56 3.64 -11.24
N ALA A 116 4.08 3.35 -10.04
CA ALA A 116 3.95 4.22 -8.87
C ALA A 116 4.58 5.59 -9.13
N GLN A 117 5.84 5.63 -9.59
CA GLN A 117 6.54 6.88 -9.89
C GLN A 117 5.81 7.71 -10.95
N TRP A 118 5.36 7.07 -12.03
CA TRP A 118 4.64 7.76 -13.10
C TRP A 118 3.30 8.32 -12.60
N ALA A 119 2.56 7.55 -11.80
CA ALA A 119 1.26 7.95 -11.29
C ALA A 119 1.36 9.07 -10.24
N ALA A 120 2.40 9.05 -9.40
CA ALA A 120 2.67 10.06 -8.37
C ALA A 120 3.07 11.42 -8.96
N ARG A 121 3.75 11.46 -10.12
CA ARG A 121 4.26 12.71 -10.72
C ARG A 121 3.16 13.77 -10.89
N GLY A 122 3.25 14.90 -10.18
CA GLY A 122 2.24 15.96 -10.25
C GLY A 122 0.92 15.62 -9.58
N THR A 123 0.91 14.64 -8.67
CA THR A 123 -0.07 14.51 -7.59
C THR A 123 0.56 15.02 -6.30
N ARG A 124 -0.23 15.51 -5.35
CA ARG A 124 0.26 15.93 -4.02
C ARG A 124 0.39 14.71 -3.10
N THR A 125 1.20 13.74 -3.53
CA THR A 125 1.56 12.51 -2.78
C THR A 125 3.06 12.55 -2.53
#